data_AF-A0A093ZZI0-F1
#
_entry.id   AF-A0A093ZZI0-F1
#
_cell.length_a   1.000
_cell.length_b   1.000
_cell.length_c   1.000
_cell.angle_alpha   90.00
_cell.angle_beta   90.00
_cell.angle_gamma   90.00
#
_symmetry.space_group_name_H-M   'P 1'
#
loop_
_entity.id
_entity.type
_entity.pdbx_description
1 polymer ?
#
loop_
_entity_poly.entity_id
_entity_poly.type
_entity_poly.pdbx_seq_one_letter_code
_entity_poly.pdbx_strand_id
1 'polypeptide(L)'
;MYNALLRKGYHDTDPEHVTSMVSVHNFLNEGAWNEIRVWEGLFAKGLGDGWKKCMKGEQGIVESGVMDEADPKLMRFQGRPKEMTPKAAMVQFLGSIYPSRFKTAPPFDRHDWYVERKIGDKTSEVRYVIDYYEAPDDEAGEPVFYLDVRPAIDSPSLAVARAMRWGGDIYYRASGKEVRDAAKETANGGN
;
A
#
# COMPACT_ATOMS: atom_id res chain seq x y z
N MET A 1 -11.05 -11.73 17.11
CA MET A 1 -11.37 -10.29 17.27
C MET A 1 -12.40 -10.03 18.37
N TYR A 2 -13.50 -10.80 18.43
CA TYR A 2 -14.52 -10.72 19.49
C TYR A 2 -13.95 -10.64 20.92
N ASN A 3 -13.13 -11.62 21.32
CA ASN A 3 -12.51 -11.62 22.65
C ASN A 3 -11.57 -10.42 22.91
N ALA A 4 -11.03 -9.79 21.86
CA ALA A 4 -10.21 -8.59 22.00
C ALA A 4 -11.08 -7.32 22.17
N LEU A 5 -12.25 -7.26 21.54
CA LEU A 5 -13.25 -6.20 21.73
C LEU A 5 -13.84 -6.25 23.15
N LEU A 6 -14.17 -7.46 23.61
CA LEU A 6 -14.63 -7.68 24.99
C LEU A 6 -13.58 -7.27 26.03
N ARG A 7 -12.29 -7.57 25.80
CA ARG A 7 -11.19 -7.09 26.66
C ARG A 7 -11.01 -5.57 26.65
N LYS A 8 -11.46 -4.90 25.59
CA LYS A 8 -11.45 -3.43 25.47
C LYS A 8 -12.75 -2.78 26.00
N GLY A 9 -13.66 -3.56 26.57
CA GLY A 9 -14.89 -3.07 27.20
C GLY A 9 -16.07 -2.88 26.25
N TYR A 10 -15.99 -3.34 25.01
CA TYR A 10 -17.09 -3.27 24.06
C TYR A 10 -17.99 -4.50 24.24
N HIS A 11 -18.99 -4.39 25.12
CA HIS A 11 -19.89 -5.49 25.50
C HIS A 11 -21.18 -5.56 24.66
N ASP A 12 -21.52 -4.46 23.97
CA ASP A 12 -22.76 -4.34 23.19
C ASP A 12 -22.57 -4.65 21.69
N THR A 13 -21.48 -5.35 21.32
CA THR A 13 -21.19 -5.61 19.90
C THR A 13 -21.90 -6.87 19.43
N ASP A 14 -22.80 -6.73 18.45
CA ASP A 14 -23.46 -7.87 17.81
C ASP A 14 -22.41 -8.83 17.18
N PRO A 15 -22.48 -10.14 17.45
CA PRO A 15 -21.63 -11.14 16.82
C PRO A 15 -21.57 -11.07 15.28
N GLU A 16 -22.65 -10.68 14.60
CA GLU A 16 -22.67 -10.52 13.13
C GLU A 16 -21.78 -9.36 12.68
N HIS A 17 -21.86 -8.21 13.34
CA HIS A 17 -20.98 -7.06 13.05
C HIS A 17 -19.51 -7.38 13.28
N VAL A 18 -19.19 -8.21 14.28
CA VAL A 18 -17.82 -8.66 14.55
C VAL A 18 -17.32 -9.59 13.46
N THR A 19 -18.20 -10.43 12.90
CA THR A 19 -17.86 -11.31 11.79
C THR A 19 -17.55 -10.51 10.53
N SER A 20 -18.41 -9.55 10.17
CA SER A 20 -18.17 -8.64 9.03
C SER A 20 -16.87 -7.83 9.22
N MET A 21 -16.64 -7.31 10.42
CA MET A 21 -15.42 -6.58 10.74
C MET A 21 -14.16 -7.44 10.55
N VAL A 22 -14.15 -8.68 11.03
CA VAL A 22 -13.02 -9.61 10.82
C VAL A 22 -12.77 -9.85 9.34
N SER A 23 -13.83 -10.08 8.56
CA SER A 23 -13.72 -10.29 7.11
C SER A 23 -13.09 -9.10 6.42
N VAL A 24 -13.52 -7.87 6.74
CA VAL A 24 -12.92 -6.64 6.21
C VAL A 24 -11.45 -6.52 6.61
N HIS A 25 -11.10 -6.79 7.87
CA HIS A 25 -9.71 -6.73 8.32
C HIS A 25 -8.83 -7.76 7.61
N ASN A 26 -9.33 -8.98 7.39
CA ASN A 26 -8.58 -10.01 6.65
C ASN A 26 -8.35 -9.57 5.20
N PHE A 27 -9.39 -9.08 4.53
CA PHE A 27 -9.28 -8.55 3.17
C PHE A 27 -8.24 -7.42 3.08
N LEU A 28 -8.30 -6.44 4.00
CA LEU A 28 -7.34 -5.34 4.03
C LEU A 28 -5.91 -5.82 4.34
N ASN A 29 -5.75 -6.79 5.23
CA ASN A 29 -4.44 -7.36 5.54
C ASN A 29 -3.86 -8.16 4.36
N GLU A 30 -4.69 -8.91 3.64
CA GLU A 30 -4.29 -9.60 2.42
C GLU A 30 -3.88 -8.60 1.33
N GLY A 31 -4.64 -7.52 1.16
CA GLY A 31 -4.29 -6.41 0.28
C GLY A 31 -2.95 -5.77 0.67
N ALA A 32 -2.73 -5.52 1.96
CA ALA A 32 -1.47 -4.97 2.44
C ALA A 32 -0.29 -5.92 2.20
N TRP A 33 -0.49 -7.22 2.40
CA TRP A 33 0.53 -8.23 2.10
C TRP A 33 0.85 -8.30 0.61
N ASN A 34 -0.16 -8.21 -0.26
CA ASN A 34 0.04 -8.17 -1.71
C ASN A 34 0.90 -6.98 -2.14
N GLU A 35 0.63 -5.79 -1.60
CA GLU A 35 1.47 -4.61 -1.88
C GLU A 35 2.90 -4.76 -1.37
N ILE A 36 3.11 -5.38 -0.20
CA ILE A 36 4.45 -5.72 0.27
C ILE A 36 5.14 -6.65 -0.74
N ARG A 37 4.47 -7.70 -1.22
CA ARG A 37 5.03 -8.61 -2.24
C ARG A 37 5.38 -7.87 -3.54
N VAL A 38 4.56 -6.90 -3.96
CA VAL A 38 4.89 -6.02 -5.10
C VAL A 38 6.18 -5.25 -4.83
N TRP A 39 6.30 -4.59 -3.67
CA TRP A 39 7.53 -3.86 -3.31
C TRP A 39 8.76 -4.76 -3.27
N GLU A 40 8.64 -5.95 -2.70
CA GLU A 40 9.73 -6.92 -2.58
C GLU A 40 10.16 -7.43 -3.97
N GLY A 41 9.21 -7.80 -4.82
CA GLY A 41 9.49 -8.26 -6.18
C GLY A 41 10.04 -7.18 -7.12
N LEU A 42 9.60 -5.92 -6.95
CA LEU A 42 10.09 -4.79 -7.74
C LEU A 42 11.60 -4.63 -7.57
N PHE A 43 12.09 -4.76 -6.35
CA PHE A 43 13.48 -4.49 -6.00
C PHE A 43 14.30 -5.75 -5.66
N ALA A 44 13.74 -6.95 -5.86
CA ALA A 44 14.39 -8.24 -5.59
C ALA A 44 15.74 -8.39 -6.31
N LYS A 45 15.85 -7.83 -7.53
CA LYS A 45 17.07 -7.84 -8.36
C LYS A 45 17.86 -6.52 -8.30
N GLY A 46 17.55 -5.67 -7.33
CA GLY A 46 18.20 -4.38 -7.10
C GLY A 46 17.53 -3.18 -7.79
N LEU A 47 18.04 -1.98 -7.48
CA LEU A 47 17.41 -0.70 -7.87
C LEU A 47 17.33 -0.49 -9.39
N GLY A 48 18.31 -0.97 -10.16
CA GLY A 48 18.32 -0.79 -11.62
C GLY A 48 17.21 -1.58 -12.33
N ASP A 49 16.93 -2.80 -11.86
CA ASP A 49 15.81 -3.61 -12.34
C ASP A 49 14.47 -3.00 -11.90
N GLY A 50 14.39 -2.60 -10.61
CA GLY A 50 13.21 -1.93 -10.07
C GLY A 50 12.83 -0.68 -10.84
N TRP A 51 13.80 0.17 -11.23
CA TRP A 51 13.53 1.34 -12.06
C TRP A 51 12.90 0.98 -13.42
N LYS A 52 13.42 -0.05 -14.11
CA LYS A 52 12.85 -0.52 -15.39
C LYS A 52 11.41 -0.99 -15.26
N LYS A 53 11.09 -1.67 -14.15
CA LYS A 53 9.72 -2.10 -13.83
C LYS A 53 8.84 -0.91 -13.52
N CYS A 54 9.29 0.04 -12.69
CA CYS A 54 8.54 1.24 -12.32
C CYS A 54 8.17 2.12 -13.54
N MET A 55 9.04 2.18 -14.56
CA MET A 55 8.76 2.90 -15.80
C MET A 55 7.66 2.26 -16.67
N LYS A 56 7.15 1.07 -16.32
CA LYS A 56 6.04 0.43 -17.02
C LYS A 56 4.66 0.89 -16.52
N GLY A 57 4.60 1.75 -15.51
CA GLY A 57 3.35 2.17 -14.87
C GLY A 57 2.78 1.08 -13.96
N GLU A 58 1.82 1.43 -13.10
CA GLU A 58 1.28 0.50 -12.10
C GLU A 58 0.62 -0.74 -12.74
N GLN A 59 -0.14 -0.58 -13.83
CA GLN A 59 -0.75 -1.73 -14.53
C GLN A 59 0.33 -2.69 -15.08
N GLY A 60 1.37 -2.16 -15.72
CA GLY A 60 2.47 -2.98 -16.24
C GLY A 60 3.31 -3.65 -15.15
N ILE A 61 3.27 -3.15 -13.91
CA ILE A 61 3.88 -3.80 -12.74
C ILE A 61 3.03 -5.00 -12.33
N VAL A 62 1.71 -4.81 -12.18
CA VAL A 62 0.76 -5.86 -11.80
C VAL A 62 0.80 -7.02 -12.80
N GLU A 63 0.78 -6.71 -14.10
CA GLU A 63 0.80 -7.72 -15.16
C GLU A 63 2.14 -8.45 -15.29
N SER A 64 3.23 -7.89 -14.78
CA SER A 64 4.55 -8.52 -14.89
C SER A 64 4.76 -9.72 -13.98
N GLY A 65 3.79 -10.07 -13.14
CA GLY A 65 3.93 -11.15 -12.15
C GLY A 65 4.96 -10.82 -11.07
N VAL A 66 5.19 -9.53 -10.82
CA VAL A 66 6.27 -9.06 -9.93
C VAL A 66 6.15 -9.62 -8.52
N MET A 67 4.92 -9.90 -8.07
CA MET A 67 4.62 -10.43 -6.74
C MET A 67 5.28 -11.78 -6.46
N ASP A 68 5.55 -12.57 -7.51
CA ASP A 68 6.14 -13.90 -7.40
C ASP A 68 7.67 -13.89 -7.53
N GLU A 69 8.29 -12.73 -7.80
CA GLU A 69 9.75 -12.60 -7.93
C GLU A 69 10.48 -12.62 -6.58
N ALA A 70 9.75 -12.51 -5.46
CA ALA A 70 10.30 -12.58 -4.12
C ALA A 70 9.40 -13.42 -3.21
N ASP A 71 10.01 -14.08 -2.22
CA ASP A 71 9.31 -14.81 -1.15
C ASP A 71 9.59 -14.16 0.21
N PRO A 72 9.04 -12.95 0.47
CA PRO A 72 9.23 -12.28 1.74
C PRO A 72 8.46 -12.99 2.86
N LYS A 73 8.98 -12.93 4.08
CA LYS A 73 8.33 -13.52 5.26
C LYS A 73 7.97 -12.48 6.29
N LEU A 74 6.73 -12.51 6.77
CA LEU A 74 6.31 -11.65 7.87
C LEU A 74 7.00 -12.12 9.17
N MET A 75 7.78 -11.23 9.78
CA MET A 75 8.50 -11.53 11.02
C MET A 75 7.70 -11.10 12.25
N ARG A 76 7.13 -9.90 12.23
CA ARG A 76 6.27 -9.38 13.30
C ARG A 76 5.41 -8.22 12.80
N PHE A 77 4.32 -7.98 13.52
CA PHE A 77 3.46 -6.81 13.34
C PHE A 77 3.44 -5.96 14.62
N GLN A 78 3.32 -4.65 14.47
CA GLN A 78 3.18 -3.70 15.58
C GLN A 78 2.11 -2.66 15.23
N GLY A 79 1.00 -2.64 15.98
CA GLY A 79 0.00 -1.58 15.87
C GLY A 79 0.50 -0.28 16.50
N ARG A 80 0.34 0.84 15.78
CA ARG A 80 0.71 2.20 16.21
C ARG A 80 -0.44 3.19 16.02
N PRO A 81 -1.64 2.92 16.59
CA PRO A 81 -2.87 3.69 16.30
C PRO A 81 -2.82 5.16 16.75
N LYS A 82 -1.88 5.54 17.64
CA LYS A 82 -1.74 6.91 18.16
C LYS A 82 -0.62 7.70 17.50
N GLU A 83 0.13 7.11 16.57
CA GLU A 83 1.30 7.75 15.98
C GLU A 83 1.08 8.04 14.51
N MET A 84 0.96 9.31 14.15
CA MET A 84 0.92 9.72 12.75
C MET A 84 2.26 9.48 12.06
N THR A 85 2.22 9.07 10.79
CA THR A 85 3.42 9.01 9.96
C THR A 85 3.86 10.43 9.58
N PRO A 86 5.16 10.66 9.28
CA PRO A 86 5.61 11.96 8.79
C PRO A 86 4.84 12.44 7.54
N LYS A 87 4.46 11.51 6.64
CA LYS A 87 3.63 11.83 5.48
C LYS A 87 2.24 12.28 5.91
N ALA A 88 1.56 11.53 6.78
CA ALA A 88 0.24 11.89 7.28
C ALA A 88 0.27 13.24 8.01
N ALA A 89 1.28 13.48 8.85
CA ALA A 89 1.46 14.75 9.56
C ALA A 89 1.61 15.94 8.59
N MET A 90 2.43 15.78 7.54
CA MET A 90 2.59 16.81 6.51
C MET A 90 1.29 17.07 5.75
N VAL A 91 0.54 16.02 5.38
CA VAL A 91 -0.74 16.16 4.70
C VAL A 91 -1.77 16.88 5.58
N GLN A 92 -1.88 16.52 6.86
CA GLN A 92 -2.78 17.21 7.79
C GLN A 92 -2.39 18.68 7.98
N PHE A 93 -1.10 18.99 8.02
CA PHE A 93 -0.60 20.36 8.07
C PHE A 93 -0.94 21.15 6.80
N LEU A 94 -0.78 20.56 5.62
CA LEU A 94 -1.21 21.21 4.38
C LEU A 94 -2.73 21.38 4.32
N GLY A 95 -3.48 20.43 4.86
CA GLY A 95 -4.94 20.51 5.01
C GLY A 95 -5.38 21.63 5.96
N SER A 96 -4.60 21.96 6.99
CA SER A 96 -4.90 23.09 7.87
C SER A 96 -4.59 24.44 7.22
N ILE A 97 -3.59 24.51 6.35
CA ILE A 97 -3.20 25.74 5.63
C ILE A 97 -4.07 25.98 4.40
N TYR A 98 -4.40 24.94 3.65
CA TYR A 98 -5.16 25.04 2.40
C TYR A 98 -6.25 23.96 2.31
N PRO A 99 -7.35 24.13 3.08
CA PRO A 99 -8.37 23.10 3.25
C PRO A 99 -9.11 22.74 1.96
N SER A 100 -9.26 23.68 1.03
CA SER A 100 -9.98 23.47 -0.23
C SER A 100 -9.34 22.41 -1.14
N ARG A 101 -8.07 22.07 -0.93
CA ARG A 101 -7.33 21.09 -1.77
C ARG A 101 -6.81 19.89 -1.00
N PHE A 102 -6.50 20.04 0.28
CA PHE A 102 -5.76 19.03 1.05
C PHE A 102 -6.50 18.55 2.30
N LYS A 103 -7.75 18.97 2.55
CA LYS A 103 -8.53 18.42 3.66
C LYS A 103 -8.79 16.94 3.42
N THR A 104 -8.20 16.09 4.25
CA THR A 104 -8.41 14.64 4.25
C THR A 104 -8.48 14.12 5.68
N ALA A 105 -9.12 12.97 5.86
CA ALA A 105 -9.14 12.27 7.13
C ALA A 105 -7.73 11.70 7.41
N PRO A 106 -7.23 11.79 8.66
CA PRO A 106 -6.01 11.08 9.04
C PRO A 106 -6.25 9.56 8.98
N PRO A 107 -5.19 8.73 8.90
CA PRO A 107 -5.38 7.30 8.95
C PRO A 107 -5.99 6.89 10.29
N PHE A 108 -7.07 6.10 10.26
CA PHE A 108 -7.75 5.64 11.47
C PHE A 108 -6.99 4.49 12.15
N ASP A 109 -6.17 3.78 11.39
CA ASP A 109 -5.30 2.74 11.90
C ASP A 109 -3.94 2.78 11.20
N ARG A 110 -2.89 2.47 11.95
CA ARG A 110 -1.52 2.41 11.45
C ARG A 110 -0.83 1.18 11.98
N HIS A 111 -0.21 0.44 11.07
CA HIS A 111 0.59 -0.72 11.40
C HIS A 111 2.00 -0.61 10.84
N ASP A 112 2.96 -1.07 11.64
CA ASP A 112 4.32 -1.31 11.19
C ASP A 112 4.51 -2.84 11.08
N TRP A 113 4.79 -3.33 9.87
CA TRP A 113 5.08 -4.74 9.61
C TRP A 113 6.55 -4.90 9.33
N TYR A 114 7.19 -5.90 9.94
CA TYR A 114 8.60 -6.18 9.72
C TYR A 114 8.72 -7.44 8.90
N VAL A 115 9.39 -7.32 7.78
CA VAL A 115 9.42 -8.33 6.72
C VAL A 115 10.86 -8.77 6.52
N GLU A 116 11.09 -10.08 6.57
CA GLU A 116 12.34 -10.68 6.14
C GLU A 116 12.42 -10.63 4.62
N ARG A 117 13.41 -9.90 4.13
CA ARG A 117 13.77 -9.75 2.73
C ARG A 117 15.04 -10.56 2.44
N LYS A 118 15.02 -11.34 1.37
CA LYS A 118 16.19 -12.07 0.86
C LYS A 118 16.55 -11.56 -0.53
N ILE A 119 17.79 -11.09 -0.69
CA ILE A 119 18.36 -10.68 -1.97
C ILE A 119 19.67 -11.43 -2.16
N GLY A 120 19.68 -12.42 -3.06
CA GLY A 120 20.78 -13.37 -3.17
C GLY A 120 21.02 -14.08 -1.84
N ASP A 121 22.26 -14.08 -1.37
CA ASP A 121 22.63 -14.71 -0.08
C ASP A 121 22.41 -13.80 1.13
N LYS A 122 21.92 -12.57 0.94
CA LYS A 122 21.72 -11.61 2.02
C LYS A 122 20.29 -11.60 2.51
N THR A 123 20.11 -11.89 3.79
CA THR A 123 18.85 -11.70 4.51
C THR A 123 18.90 -10.38 5.27
N SER A 124 17.83 -9.60 5.20
CA SER A 124 17.68 -8.33 5.90
C SER A 124 16.24 -8.16 6.38
N GLU A 125 16.05 -7.32 7.38
CA GLU A 125 14.72 -6.93 7.83
C GLU A 125 14.34 -5.57 7.25
N VAL A 126 13.13 -5.48 6.70
CA VAL A 126 12.57 -4.25 6.16
C VAL A 126 11.27 -3.94 6.90
N ARG A 127 11.20 -2.73 7.47
CA ARG A 127 9.99 -2.22 8.09
C ARG A 127 9.10 -1.59 7.03
N TYR A 128 7.86 -2.04 6.95
CA TYR A 128 6.78 -1.46 6.18
C TYR A 128 5.86 -0.67 7.09
N VAL A 129 5.39 0.46 6.58
CA VAL A 129 4.38 1.30 7.20
C VAL A 129 3.10 1.17 6.38
N ILE A 130 2.01 0.84 7.06
CA ILE A 130 0.69 0.63 6.47
C ILE A 130 -0.25 1.59 7.17
N ASP A 131 -0.69 2.60 6.43
CA ASP A 131 -1.70 3.56 6.87
C ASP A 131 -3.06 3.15 6.27
N TYR A 132 -4.08 2.98 7.11
CA TYR A 132 -5.44 2.63 6.71
C TYR A 132 -6.29 3.90 6.69
N TYR A 133 -6.96 4.17 5.58
CA TYR A 133 -7.78 5.35 5.39
C TYR A 133 -9.21 4.99 5.01
N GLU A 134 -10.14 5.83 5.47
CA GLU A 134 -11.52 5.88 5.00
C GLU A 134 -11.58 6.78 3.76
N ALA A 135 -12.27 6.32 2.73
CA ALA A 135 -12.68 7.10 1.57
C ALA A 135 -14.18 7.43 1.67
N PRO A 136 -14.67 8.40 0.88
CA PRO A 136 -16.10 8.61 0.74
C PRO A 136 -16.80 7.31 0.33
N ASP A 137 -18.01 7.11 0.85
CA ASP A 137 -18.85 5.98 0.49
C ASP A 137 -19.06 5.93 -1.04
N ASP A 138 -19.24 4.71 -1.56
CA ASP A 138 -19.49 4.51 -2.98
C ASP A 138 -20.90 4.97 -3.40
N GLU A 139 -21.25 4.80 -4.68
CA GLU A 139 -22.58 5.18 -5.19
C GLU A 139 -23.73 4.40 -4.53
N ALA A 140 -23.45 3.23 -3.93
CA ALA A 140 -24.41 2.43 -3.18
C ALA A 140 -24.50 2.83 -1.69
N GLY A 141 -23.62 3.74 -1.23
CA GLY A 141 -23.52 4.15 0.16
C GLY A 141 -22.74 3.17 1.04
N GLU A 142 -21.96 2.26 0.43
CA GLU A 142 -21.09 1.34 1.15
C GLU A 142 -19.75 2.00 1.48
N PRO A 143 -19.21 1.80 2.70
CA PRO A 143 -17.97 2.42 3.12
C PRO A 143 -16.78 1.90 2.32
N VAL A 144 -15.97 2.82 1.79
CA VAL A 144 -14.78 2.50 1.00
C VAL A 144 -13.53 2.70 1.84
N PHE A 145 -12.61 1.75 1.79
CA PHE A 145 -11.32 1.83 2.47
C PHE A 145 -10.17 1.74 1.46
N TYR A 146 -9.08 2.45 1.74
CA TYR A 146 -7.86 2.30 0.96
C TYR A 146 -6.62 2.24 1.87
N LEU A 147 -5.57 1.61 1.33
CA LEU A 147 -4.34 1.31 2.04
C LEU A 147 -3.19 2.09 1.40
N ASP A 148 -2.32 2.65 2.24
CA ASP A 148 -1.06 3.22 1.81
C ASP A 148 0.09 2.40 2.41
N VAL A 149 0.58 1.45 1.60
CA VAL A 149 1.59 0.46 1.99
C VAL A 149 2.92 0.83 1.37
N ARG A 150 3.95 1.01 2.22
CA ARG A 150 5.26 1.44 1.76
C ARG A 150 6.39 1.02 2.70
N PRO A 151 7.61 0.84 2.20
CA PRO A 151 8.75 0.68 3.08
C PRO A 151 8.99 1.97 3.88
N ALA A 152 9.38 1.82 5.13
CA ALA A 152 9.87 2.91 5.96
C ALA A 152 11.16 3.50 5.37
N ILE A 153 11.41 4.78 5.63
CA ILE A 153 12.65 5.45 5.20
C ILE A 153 13.73 5.24 6.27
N ASP A 154 14.00 3.98 6.60
CA ASP A 154 15.01 3.61 7.59
C ASP A 154 16.42 3.54 6.97
N SER A 155 16.50 3.56 5.62
CA SER A 155 17.76 3.59 4.88
C SER A 155 17.65 4.38 3.57
N PRO A 156 18.79 4.89 3.02
CA PRO A 156 18.79 5.62 1.75
C PRO A 156 18.27 4.79 0.57
N SER A 157 18.53 3.49 0.54
CA SER A 157 18.06 2.61 -0.55
C SER A 157 16.54 2.50 -0.57
N LEU A 158 15.88 2.49 0.59
CA LEU A 158 14.42 2.49 0.69
C LEU A 158 13.82 3.85 0.31
N ALA A 159 14.51 4.95 0.62
CA ALA A 159 14.14 6.28 0.13
C ALA A 159 14.17 6.34 -1.41
N VAL A 160 15.24 5.83 -2.01
CA VAL A 160 15.41 5.77 -3.47
C VAL A 160 14.37 4.86 -4.10
N ALA A 161 14.11 3.68 -3.52
CA ALA A 161 13.07 2.76 -4.00
C ALA A 161 11.70 3.45 -4.04
N ARG A 162 11.36 4.22 -3.01
CA ARG A 162 10.12 5.01 -2.98
C ARG A 162 10.06 6.06 -4.08
N ALA A 163 11.14 6.82 -4.24
CA ALA A 163 11.23 7.82 -5.30
C ALA A 163 11.15 7.20 -6.70
N MET A 164 11.72 6.00 -6.88
CA MET A 164 11.67 5.25 -8.15
C MET A 164 10.26 4.79 -8.51
N ARG A 165 9.50 4.20 -7.58
CA ARG A 165 8.11 3.77 -7.85
C ARG A 165 7.24 4.97 -8.23
N TRP A 166 7.28 6.03 -7.41
CA TRP A 166 6.50 7.24 -7.65
C TRP A 166 6.91 7.98 -8.93
N GLY A 167 8.21 8.18 -9.15
CA GLY A 167 8.72 8.86 -10.33
C GLY A 167 8.49 8.08 -11.62
N GLY A 168 8.56 6.74 -11.56
CA GLY A 168 8.27 5.86 -12.69
C GLY A 168 6.81 5.95 -13.14
N ASP A 169 5.87 5.94 -12.20
CA ASP A 169 4.44 6.11 -12.49
C ASP A 169 4.13 7.50 -13.07
N ILE A 170 4.69 8.57 -12.50
CA ILE A 170 4.56 9.92 -13.06
C ILE A 170 5.11 9.98 -14.48
N TYR A 171 6.30 9.42 -14.72
CA TYR A 171 6.89 9.37 -16.05
C TYR A 171 6.02 8.60 -17.03
N TYR A 172 5.48 7.44 -16.63
CA TYR A 172 4.59 6.63 -17.45
C TYR A 172 3.38 7.43 -17.93
N ARG A 173 2.68 8.08 -17.00
CA ARG A 173 1.50 8.93 -17.28
C ARG A 173 1.88 10.14 -18.15
N ALA A 174 2.95 10.85 -17.78
CA ALA A 174 3.38 12.05 -18.50
C ALA A 174 3.89 11.77 -19.92
N SER A 175 4.48 10.60 -20.18
CA SER A 175 4.99 10.20 -21.50
C SER A 175 3.90 9.83 -22.51
N GLY A 176 2.63 9.88 -22.10
CA GLY A 176 1.47 9.46 -22.90
C GLY A 176 1.48 7.96 -23.22
N LYS A 177 2.24 7.16 -22.48
CA LYS A 177 2.37 5.72 -22.73
C LYS A 177 1.07 4.99 -22.41
N GLU A 178 0.37 5.40 -21.35
CA GLU A 178 -0.97 4.94 -21.00
C GLU A 178 -1.95 5.04 -22.19
N VAL A 179 -2.02 6.19 -22.84
CA VAL A 179 -2.90 6.42 -24.00
C VAL A 179 -2.53 5.51 -25.18
N ARG A 180 -1.23 5.29 -25.42
CA ARG A 180 -0.76 4.40 -26.50
C ARG A 180 -1.04 2.93 -26.21
N ASP A 181 -0.89 2.51 -24.97
CA ASP A 181 -1.12 1.12 -24.56
C ASP A 181 -2.63 0.82 -24.61
N ALA A 182 -3.49 1.72 -24.09
CA ALA A 182 -4.94 1.61 -24.22
C ALA A 182 -5.43 1.56 -25.68
N ALA A 183 -4.86 2.40 -26.56
CA ALA A 183 -5.20 2.40 -27.98
C ALA A 183 -4.85 1.07 -28.68
N LYS A 184 -3.76 0.41 -28.26
CA LYS A 184 -3.36 -0.90 -28.79
C LYS A 184 -4.28 -2.02 -28.31
N GLU A 185 -4.71 -2.00 -27.06
CA GLU A 185 -5.67 -2.98 -26.54
C GLU A 185 -7.01 -2.91 -27.27
N THR A 186 -7.54 -1.70 -27.50
CA THR A 186 -8.76 -1.52 -28.30
C THR A 186 -8.61 -1.99 -29.75
N ALA A 187 -7.42 -1.85 -30.33
CA ALA A 187 -7.16 -2.32 -31.70
C ALA A 187 -7.05 -3.86 -31.79
N ASN A 188 -6.58 -4.53 -30.72
CA ASN A 188 -6.40 -5.98 -30.70
C ASN A 188 -7.63 -6.75 -30.20
N GLY A 189 -8.49 -6.15 -29.37
CA GLY A 189 -9.72 -6.76 -28.87
C GLY A 189 -10.92 -6.72 -29.84
N GLY A 190 -10.76 -6.09 -31.00
CA GLY A 190 -11.79 -5.98 -32.04
C GLY A 190 -11.67 -6.99 -33.18
N ASN A 191 -10.83 -8.03 -33.03
CA ASN A 191 -10.57 -9.07 -34.05
C ASN A 191 -11.02 -10.45 -33.57
#